data_AF-A0A6L9K8K5-F1
#
_entry.id   AF-A0A6L9K8K5-F1
#
_cell.length_a   1.000
_cell.length_b   1.000
_cell.length_c   1.000
_cell.angle_alpha   90.00
_cell.angle_beta   90.00
_cell.angle_gamma   90.00
#
_symmetry.space_group_name_H-M   'P 1'
#
loop_
_entity.id
_entity.type
_entity.pdbx_description
1 polymer ?
#
loop_
_entity_poly.entity_id
_entity_poly.type
_entity_poly.pdbx_seq_one_letter_code
_entity_poly.pdbx_strand_id
1 'polypeptide(L)'
;MSVKKTFERMEKLHLLIQQKKTGSPVQLALRLGISRSSLYMLIDELSSFNIPIRYSRKYETFIYEREVELTIAFKVELFEDTKELMKINGGNHTFFVPSRILDGRNLPLYSYLAEYKESCHRL
;
A
#
# COMPACT_ATOMS: atom_id res chain seq x y z
N MET A 1 -8.77 14.73 1.09
CA MET A 1 -9.60 13.52 1.33
C MET A 1 -8.81 12.53 2.17
N SER A 2 -9.44 11.68 2.96
CA SER A 2 -8.73 10.59 3.65
C SER A 2 -8.48 9.43 2.69
N VAL A 3 -7.24 8.93 2.62
CA VAL A 3 -6.77 7.97 1.61
C VAL A 3 -7.59 6.68 1.61
N LYS A 4 -7.90 6.14 2.80
CA LYS A 4 -8.74 4.94 2.97
C LYS A 4 -10.11 5.08 2.29
N LYS A 5 -10.79 6.20 2.53
CA LYS A 5 -12.13 6.45 1.97
C LYS A 5 -12.10 6.61 0.46
N THR A 6 -11.00 7.11 -0.11
CA THR A 6 -10.85 7.26 -1.55
C THR A 6 -10.79 5.88 -2.23
N PHE A 7 -10.01 4.94 -1.69
CA PHE A 7 -9.93 3.58 -2.22
C PHE A 7 -11.29 2.87 -2.20
N GLU A 8 -12.00 2.91 -1.05
CA GLU A 8 -13.34 2.32 -0.93
C GLU A 8 -14.34 2.91 -1.96
N ARG A 9 -14.18 4.19 -2.29
CA ARG A 9 -15.02 4.86 -3.30
C ARG A 9 -14.65 4.47 -4.73
N MET A 10 -13.35 4.30 -5.02
CA MET A 10 -12.90 3.82 -6.33
C MET A 10 -13.41 2.42 -6.62
N GLU A 11 -13.33 1.50 -5.65
CA GLU A 11 -13.88 0.14 -5.77
C GLU A 11 -15.39 0.16 -6.00
N LYS A 12 -16.13 0.93 -5.18
CA LYS A 12 -17.58 1.08 -5.34
C LYS A 12 -17.96 1.66 -6.69
N LEU A 13 -17.24 2.69 -7.15
CA LEU A 13 -17.47 3.29 -8.46
C LEU A 13 -17.22 2.27 -9.57
N HIS A 14 -16.15 1.49 -9.49
CA HIS A 14 -15.85 0.45 -10.46
C HIS A 14 -16.99 -0.59 -10.56
N LEU A 15 -17.45 -1.10 -9.42
CA LEU A 15 -18.58 -2.03 -9.35
C LEU A 15 -19.87 -1.45 -9.94
N LEU A 16 -20.18 -0.19 -9.64
CA LEU A 16 -21.38 0.48 -10.15
C LEU A 16 -21.33 0.69 -11.67
N ILE A 17 -20.15 1.00 -12.23
CA ILE A 17 -19.96 1.14 -13.67
C ILE A 17 -20.07 -0.22 -14.36
N GLN A 18 -19.44 -1.28 -13.81
CA GLN A 18 -19.57 -2.64 -14.35
C GLN A 18 -21.03 -3.11 -14.39
N GLN A 19 -21.79 -2.83 -13.32
CA GLN A 19 -23.22 -3.15 -13.26
C GLN A 19 -24.10 -2.21 -14.10
N LYS A 20 -23.54 -1.14 -14.68
CA LYS A 20 -24.25 -0.07 -15.40
C LYS A 20 -25.33 0.64 -14.55
N LYS A 21 -25.15 0.67 -13.23
CA LYS A 21 -26.10 1.19 -12.23
C LYS A 21 -25.65 2.52 -11.61
N THR A 22 -24.89 3.35 -12.31
CA THR A 22 -24.42 4.62 -11.75
C THR A 22 -25.51 5.70 -11.67
N GLY A 23 -26.44 5.72 -12.62
CA GLY A 23 -27.43 6.78 -12.76
C GLY A 23 -26.78 8.13 -13.12
N SER A 24 -27.51 9.22 -12.86
CA SER A 24 -27.01 10.57 -13.14
C SER A 24 -25.79 10.92 -12.28
N PRO A 25 -24.92 11.85 -12.72
CA PRO A 25 -23.73 12.23 -11.95
C PRO A 25 -24.06 12.72 -10.53
N VAL A 26 -25.23 13.33 -10.35
CA VAL A 26 -25.72 13.77 -9.04
C VAL A 26 -26.09 12.58 -8.15
N GLN A 27 -26.80 11.59 -8.71
CA GLN A 27 -27.15 10.37 -7.99
C GLN A 27 -25.91 9.54 -7.63
N LEU A 28 -24.96 9.41 -8.56
CA LEU A 28 -23.71 8.71 -8.32
C LEU A 28 -22.90 9.37 -7.19
N ALA A 29 -22.78 10.70 -7.22
CA ALA A 29 -22.08 11.45 -6.17
C ALA A 29 -22.74 11.25 -4.80
N LEU A 30 -24.08 11.27 -4.74
CA LEU A 30 -24.83 11.02 -3.51
C LEU A 30 -24.63 9.58 -2.99
N ARG A 31 -24.61 8.58 -3.87
CA ARG A 31 -24.33 7.17 -3.52
C ARG A 31 -22.92 6.96 -2.98
N LEU A 32 -21.94 7.68 -3.52
CA LEU A 32 -20.55 7.63 -3.05
C LEU A 32 -20.29 8.52 -1.83
N GLY A 33 -21.28 9.32 -1.41
CA GLY A 33 -21.18 10.27 -0.30
C GLY A 33 -20.14 11.37 -0.56
N ILE A 34 -20.08 11.87 -1.79
CA ILE A 34 -19.15 12.93 -2.22
C ILE A 34 -19.88 14.05 -2.96
N SER A 35 -19.20 15.19 -3.10
CA SER A 35 -19.69 16.28 -3.94
C SER A 35 -19.60 15.91 -5.42
N ARG A 36 -20.40 16.58 -6.25
CA ARG A 36 -20.38 16.39 -7.70
C ARG A 36 -19.02 16.72 -8.32
N SER A 37 -18.34 17.75 -7.81
CA SER A 37 -17.00 18.12 -8.27
C SER A 37 -15.97 17.05 -7.88
N SER A 38 -16.08 16.49 -6.67
CA SER A 38 -15.22 15.39 -6.21
C SER A 38 -15.38 14.12 -7.02
N LEU A 39 -16.59 13.84 -7.52
CA LEU A 39 -16.81 12.72 -8.44
C LEU A 39 -16.01 12.90 -9.73
N TYR A 40 -16.06 14.09 -10.34
CA TYR A 40 -15.30 14.36 -11.56
C TYR A 40 -13.79 14.32 -11.33
N MET A 41 -13.29 14.83 -10.20
CA MET A 41 -11.88 14.68 -9.83
C MET A 41 -11.46 13.20 -9.74
N LEU A 42 -12.31 12.35 -9.16
CA LEU A 42 -12.03 10.91 -9.04
C LEU A 42 -12.07 10.21 -10.41
N ILE A 43 -12.97 10.63 -11.30
CA ILE A 43 -13.02 10.13 -12.69
C ILE A 43 -11.78 10.59 -13.47
N ASP A 44 -11.34 11.83 -13.31
CA ASP A 44 -10.13 12.35 -13.95
C ASP A 44 -8.86 11.63 -13.44
N GLU A 45 -8.83 11.28 -12.16
CA GLU A 45 -7.77 10.47 -11.57
C GLU A 45 -7.75 9.06 -12.20
N LEU A 46 -8.91 8.41 -12.38
CA LEU A 46 -9.01 7.13 -13.10
C LEU A 46 -8.62 7.26 -14.58
N SER A 47 -8.99 8.35 -15.23
CA SER A 47 -8.57 8.65 -16.62
C SER A 47 -7.05 8.76 -16.74
N SER A 48 -6.39 9.32 -15.72
CA SER A 48 -4.93 9.41 -15.65
C SER A 48 -4.25 8.03 -15.54
N PHE A 49 -4.95 7.03 -14.99
CA PHE A 49 -4.53 5.62 -15.00
C PHE A 49 -4.86 4.90 -16.32
N ASN A 50 -5.16 5.64 -17.39
CA ASN A 50 -5.49 5.11 -18.70
C ASN A 50 -6.81 4.32 -18.73
N ILE A 51 -7.73 4.64 -17.82
CA ILE A 51 -9.07 4.03 -17.73
C ILE A 51 -10.08 5.01 -18.34
N PRO A 52 -10.49 4.84 -19.61
CA PRO A 52 -11.42 5.76 -20.26
C PRO A 52 -12.84 5.53 -19.75
N ILE A 53 -13.34 6.48 -18.95
CA ILE A 53 -14.71 6.51 -18.43
C ILE A 53 -15.48 7.63 -19.13
N ARG A 54 -16.62 7.29 -19.73
CA ARG A 54 -17.49 8.28 -20.39
C ARG A 54 -18.89 8.24 -19.80
N TYR A 55 -19.50 9.41 -19.66
CA TYR A 55 -20.92 9.50 -19.34
C TYR A 55 -21.79 9.36 -20.60
N SER A 56 -22.68 8.38 -20.62
CA SER A 56 -23.65 8.21 -21.70
C SER A 56 -24.98 8.89 -21.34
N ARG A 57 -25.32 9.97 -22.04
CA ARG A 57 -26.59 10.69 -21.86
C ARG A 57 -27.81 9.84 -22.25
N LYS A 58 -27.64 8.89 -23.19
CA LYS A 58 -28.73 8.03 -23.68
C LYS A 58 -29.21 7.03 -22.62
N TYR A 59 -28.28 6.51 -21.83
CA TYR A 59 -28.56 5.51 -20.79
C TYR A 59 -28.47 6.07 -19.38
N GLU A 60 -28.20 7.37 -19.28
CA GLU A 60 -27.95 8.10 -18.02
C GLU A 60 -27.00 7.36 -17.08
N THR A 61 -25.92 6.80 -17.62
CA THR A 61 -24.99 5.95 -16.86
C THR A 61 -23.56 6.15 -17.35
N PHE A 62 -22.58 5.95 -16.47
CA PHE A 62 -21.17 5.93 -16.82
C PHE A 62 -20.82 4.56 -17.39
N ILE A 63 -20.03 4.58 -18.46
CA ILE A 63 -19.59 3.39 -19.19
C ILE A 63 -18.08 3.47 -19.42
N TYR A 64 -17.42 2.31 -19.40
CA TYR A 64 -16.07 2.19 -19.91
C TYR A 64 -16.08 2.15 -21.44
N GLU A 65 -15.11 2.78 -22.08
CA GLU A 65 -14.95 2.69 -23.53
C GLU A 65 -14.26 1.40 -23.98
N ARG A 66 -13.58 0.72 -23.06
CA ARG A 66 -12.85 -0.54 -23.28
C ARG A 66 -13.17 -1.51 -22.15
N GLU A 67 -12.80 -2.77 -22.30
CA GLU A 67 -12.84 -3.71 -21.19
C GLU A 67 -11.79 -3.29 -20.15
N VAL A 68 -12.24 -3.18 -18.90
CA VAL A 68 -11.43 -2.69 -17.78
C VAL A 68 -11.64 -3.63 -16.60
N GLU A 69 -10.54 -4.22 -16.15
CA GLU A 69 -10.44 -4.86 -14.83
C GLU A 69 -9.61 -3.95 -13.92
N LEU A 70 -10.23 -3.50 -12.83
CA LEU A 70 -9.56 -2.66 -11.83
C LEU A 70 -9.36 -3.49 -10.56
N THR A 71 -8.10 -3.70 -10.16
CA THR A 71 -7.76 -4.30 -8.86
C THR A 71 -6.94 -3.31 -8.06
N ILE A 72 -7.47 -2.91 -6.90
CA ILE A 72 -6.80 -2.00 -5.97
C ILE A 72 -6.36 -2.82 -4.76
N ALA A 73 -5.06 -2.90 -4.51
CA ALA A 73 -4.51 -3.57 -3.34
C ALA A 73 -3.70 -2.57 -2.51
N PHE A 74 -4.09 -2.37 -1.24
CA PHE A 74 -3.36 -1.54 -0.30
C PHE A 74 -2.76 -2.44 0.79
N LYS A 75 -1.43 -2.49 0.86
CA LYS A 75 -0.69 -3.29 1.83
C LYS A 75 0.05 -2.35 2.79
N VAL A 76 -0.21 -2.49 4.08
CA VAL A 76 0.51 -1.78 5.14
C VAL A 76 1.24 -2.82 5.98
N GLU A 77 2.56 -2.70 6.05
CA GLU A 77 3.39 -3.49 6.94
C GLU A 77 3.95 -2.54 8.01
N LEU A 78 3.58 -2.78 9.27
CA LEU A 78 4.11 -2.06 10.42
C LEU A 78 5.28 -2.88 10.95
N PHE A 79 6.49 -2.33 10.85
CA PHE A 79 7.68 -2.94 11.42
C PHE A 79 7.90 -2.34 12.82
N GLU A 80 7.31 -2.96 13.84
CA GLU A 80 7.47 -2.53 15.24
C GLU A 80 8.79 -3.02 15.87
N ASP A 81 9.37 -4.08 15.32
CA ASP A 81 10.58 -4.67 15.88
C ASP A 81 11.83 -4.19 15.16
N THR A 82 12.70 -3.50 15.91
CA THR A 82 14.09 -3.19 15.55
C THR A 82 14.91 -4.43 15.13
N LYS A 83 14.37 -5.64 15.27
CA LYS A 83 14.94 -6.91 14.78
C LYS A 83 14.90 -7.06 13.25
N GLU A 84 13.95 -6.44 12.55
CA GLU A 84 13.84 -6.60 11.09
C GLU A 84 14.61 -5.52 10.30
N LEU A 85 14.92 -4.39 10.94
CA LEU A 85 15.88 -3.40 10.41
C LEU A 85 17.30 -3.97 10.24
N MET A 86 17.62 -5.10 10.88
CA MET A 86 18.90 -5.82 10.69
C MET A 86 18.93 -6.72 9.45
N LYS A 87 17.77 -7.02 8.82
CA LYS A 87 17.73 -7.80 7.57
C LYS A 87 17.93 -6.95 6.33
N ILE A 88 17.82 -5.63 6.45
CA ILE A 88 18.14 -4.67 5.39
C ILE A 88 19.64 -4.38 5.42
N ASN A 89 20.39 -5.43 5.11
CA ASN A 89 21.76 -5.49 4.59
C ASN A 89 22.63 -4.21 4.75
N GLY A 90 23.39 -4.14 5.84
CA GLY A 90 24.38 -3.10 6.13
C GLY A 90 25.76 -3.65 6.49
N GLY A 91 26.21 -4.71 5.82
CA GLY A 91 27.60 -5.19 5.90
C GLY A 91 27.92 -6.05 7.14
N ASN A 92 28.41 -7.27 6.89
CA ASN A 92 28.99 -8.12 7.93
C ASN A 92 30.37 -7.58 8.31
N HIS A 93 30.45 -6.69 9.31
CA HIS A 93 31.73 -6.21 9.84
C HIS A 93 32.37 -7.32 10.70
N THR A 94 32.92 -8.32 10.02
CA THR A 94 33.81 -9.31 10.64
C THR A 94 35.12 -8.61 10.96
N PHE A 95 35.30 -8.21 12.21
CA PHE A 95 36.63 -7.85 12.67
C PHE A 95 37.47 -9.13 12.75
N PHE A 96 38.38 -9.31 11.79
CA PHE A 96 39.43 -10.31 11.91
C PHE A 96 40.38 -9.86 13.01
N VAL A 97 40.18 -10.36 14.22
CA VAL A 97 41.13 -10.19 15.32
C VAL A 97 42.20 -11.27 15.18
N PRO A 98 43.46 -10.92 14.87
CA PRO A 98 44.56 -11.89 14.83
C PRO A 98 44.94 -12.23 16.28
N SER A 99 44.11 -13.04 16.94
CA SER A 99 44.41 -13.56 18.27
C SER A 99 44.93 -14.99 18.14
N ARG A 100 46.09 -15.25 18.74
CA ARG A 100 46.78 -16.54 18.75
C ARG A 100 46.05 -17.62 19.58
N ILE A 101 44.97 -17.23 20.26
CA ILE A 101 44.21 -18.05 21.23
C ILE A 101 42.97 -18.68 20.58
N LEU A 102 42.46 -18.10 19.49
CA LEU A 102 41.17 -18.49 18.90
C LEU A 102 41.29 -19.10 17.49
N ASP A 103 42.47 -19.64 17.13
CA ASP A 103 42.72 -20.38 15.88
C ASP A 103 42.07 -19.75 14.62
N GLY A 104 42.11 -18.42 14.50
CA GLY A 104 41.55 -17.71 13.35
C GLY A 104 40.03 -17.84 13.18
N ARG A 105 39.27 -18.21 14.23
CA ARG A 105 37.81 -18.26 14.18
C ARG A 105 37.22 -16.85 14.22
N ASN A 106 36.39 -16.54 13.22
CA ASN A 106 35.61 -15.31 13.19
C ASN A 106 34.52 -15.36 14.27
N LEU A 107 34.58 -14.44 15.24
CA LEU A 107 33.51 -14.24 16.21
C LEU A 107 32.53 -13.20 15.66
N PRO A 108 31.29 -13.58 15.29
CA PRO A 108 30.29 -12.61 14.92
C PRO A 108 29.90 -11.80 16.17
N LEU A 109 30.01 -10.48 16.09
CA LEU A 109 29.63 -9.52 17.15
C LEU A 109 28.23 -9.77 17.73
N TYR A 110 27.36 -10.41 16.94
CA TYR A 110 26.02 -10.83 17.34
C TYR A 110 26.00 -11.72 18.58
N SER A 111 26.94 -12.66 18.74
CA SER A 111 26.92 -13.57 19.89
C SER A 111 27.14 -12.82 21.21
N TYR A 112 28.01 -11.80 21.21
CA TYR A 112 28.31 -10.99 22.39
C TYR A 112 27.15 -10.05 22.78
N LEU A 113 26.48 -9.45 21.79
CA LEU A 113 25.35 -8.55 22.04
C LEU A 113 24.08 -9.31 22.49
N ALA A 114 23.90 -10.55 22.04
CA ALA A 114 22.80 -11.40 22.48
C ALA A 114 22.89 -11.69 24.00
N GLU A 115 24.09 -12.01 24.49
CA GLU A 115 24.36 -12.29 25.92
C GLU A 115 24.15 -11.06 26.81
N TYR A 116 24.47 -9.86 26.33
CA TYR A 116 24.28 -8.62 27.10
C TYR A 116 22.79 -8.30 27.32
N LYS A 117 21.92 -8.58 26.33
CA LYS A 117 20.48 -8.31 26.43
C LYS A 117 19.76 -9.24 27.40
N GLU A 118 20.20 -10.49 27.50
CA GLU A 118 19.69 -11.44 28.51
C GLU A 118 20.11 -11.09 29.95
N SER A 119 21.15 -10.27 30.10
CA SER A 119 21.60 -9.79 31.41
C SER A 119 20.77 -8.61 31.92
N CYS A 120 20.27 -7.74 31.03
CA CYS A 120 19.40 -6.62 31.40
C CYS A 120 17.97 -7.03 31.79
N HIS A 121 17.48 -8.21 31.38
CA HIS A 121 16.15 -8.70 31.77
C HIS A 121 16.11 -9.40 33.14
N ARG A 122 17.24 -9.44 33.86
CA ARG A 122 17.38 -10.06 35.18
C ARG A 122 17.55 -9.07 36.34
N LEU A 123 17.38 -7.76 36.08
CA LEU A 123 17.32 -6.69 37.10
C LEU A 123 15.94 -6.02 37.03
#